data_AF-A0A1F3Y5L1-F1
#
_entry.id   AF-A0A1F3Y5L1-F1
#
_cell.length_a   1.000
_cell.length_b   1.000
_cell.length_c   1.000
_cell.angle_alpha   90.00
_cell.angle_beta   90.00
_cell.angle_gamma   90.00
#
_symmetry.space_group_name_H-M   'P 1'
#
loop_
_entity.id
_entity.type
_entity.pdbx_description
1 polymer ?
#
loop_
_entity_poly.entity_id
_entity_poly.type
_entity_poly.pdbx_seq_one_letter_code
_entity_poly.pdbx_strand_id
1 'polypeptide(L)'
;MDKIAVVDIGHHRSRQRIKDLGEVFTPDKYVEKMLGLFEKKLWADPNTIFFEPSVGHGNIAVPILARRIDALTDHFLKEREREPVLCAIATALNTLWAVDICPLNISYARHRLFEHVIRHLVTNGVQLRTTKMSDYLTHVICTLVWQVQENEALSSLSTSGFAPAQASKTRLGAEWIANHGHKPVNFANDWCQYFQNSDREKAVPILFTRANRFLSKLRNEGAKKGFEEFHFAQSILEKVFDGSKDRKAGVA
;
A
#
# COMPACT_ATOMS: atom_id res chain seq x y z
N MET A 1 -32.54 19.59 18.69
CA MET A 1 -32.09 19.76 17.30
C MET A 1 -30.68 20.31 17.33
N ASP A 2 -29.75 19.41 17.04
CA ASP A 2 -28.41 19.52 16.44
C ASP A 2 -27.45 20.64 16.84
N LYS A 3 -26.38 20.20 17.51
CA LYS A 3 -25.00 20.59 17.17
C LYS A 3 -24.11 19.35 17.18
N ILE A 4 -24.30 18.48 16.18
CA ILE A 4 -23.30 17.45 15.87
C ILE A 4 -22.20 18.15 15.08
N ALA A 5 -21.07 18.41 15.72
CA ALA A 5 -19.84 18.74 15.01
C ALA A 5 -19.32 17.45 14.38
N VAL A 6 -19.59 17.27 13.08
CA VAL A 6 -18.86 16.28 12.28
C VAL A 6 -17.44 16.82 12.13
N VAL A 7 -16.52 16.31 12.95
CA VAL A 7 -15.09 16.53 12.75
C VAL A 7 -14.67 15.56 11.64
N ASP A 8 -14.60 16.07 10.41
CA ASP A 8 -13.91 15.39 9.31
C ASP A 8 -12.42 15.32 9.67
N ILE A 9 -11.95 14.14 10.07
CA ILE A 9 -10.53 13.91 10.42
C ILE A 9 -9.65 13.80 9.14
N GLY A 10 -10.16 14.19 7.96
CA GLY A 10 -9.37 14.32 6.75
C GLY A 10 -9.42 15.74 6.21
N HIS A 11 -8.32 16.48 6.26
CA HIS A 11 -8.20 17.80 5.61
C HIS A 11 -8.22 17.75 4.06
N HIS A 12 -8.61 16.64 3.45
CA HIS A 12 -8.66 16.36 2.01
C HIS A 12 -9.55 17.31 1.19
N ARG A 13 -10.32 18.18 1.84
CA ARG A 13 -11.24 19.14 1.20
C ARG A 13 -10.88 20.59 1.44
N SER A 14 -9.69 20.88 1.99
CA SER A 14 -9.31 22.28 2.19
C SER A 14 -9.15 22.97 0.84
N ARG A 15 -9.70 24.19 0.71
CA ARG A 15 -9.53 25.01 -0.50
C ARG A 15 -8.06 25.20 -0.85
N GLN A 16 -7.20 25.25 0.17
CA GLN A 16 -5.76 25.35 0.01
C GLN A 16 -5.18 24.12 -0.71
N ARG A 17 -5.54 22.89 -0.31
CA ARG A 17 -5.06 21.67 -0.98
C ARG A 17 -5.58 21.53 -2.40
N ILE A 18 -6.84 21.91 -2.66
CA ILE A 18 -7.39 21.92 -4.02
C ILE A 18 -6.57 22.88 -4.90
N LYS A 19 -6.24 24.07 -4.39
CA LYS A 19 -5.45 25.07 -5.12
C LYS A 19 -3.99 24.64 -5.31
N ASP A 20 -3.37 24.13 -4.26
CA ASP A 20 -1.92 23.88 -4.25
C ASP A 20 -1.54 22.54 -4.86
N LEU A 21 -2.37 21.50 -4.67
CA LEU A 21 -2.10 20.12 -5.10
C LEU A 21 -3.01 19.67 -6.25
N GLY A 22 -4.02 20.47 -6.64
CA GLY A 22 -5.03 20.02 -7.59
C GLY A 22 -5.87 18.86 -7.04
N GLU A 23 -6.04 18.77 -5.71
CA GLU A 23 -6.73 17.65 -5.05
C GLU A 23 -8.17 17.49 -5.58
N VAL A 24 -8.50 16.30 -6.08
CA VAL A 24 -9.84 15.93 -6.55
C VAL A 24 -10.33 14.72 -5.78
N PHE A 25 -11.60 14.75 -5.37
CA PHE A 25 -12.26 13.58 -4.82
C PHE A 25 -13.00 12.81 -5.92
N THR A 26 -12.63 11.55 -6.11
CA THR A 26 -13.31 10.62 -7.03
C THR A 26 -14.36 9.80 -6.27
N PRO A 27 -15.67 10.04 -6.47
CA PRO A 27 -16.71 9.24 -5.83
C PRO A 27 -16.64 7.76 -6.21
N ASP A 28 -16.93 6.87 -5.26
CA ASP A 28 -16.87 5.41 -5.42
C ASP A 28 -17.64 4.92 -6.65
N LYS A 29 -18.83 5.48 -6.92
CA LYS A 29 -19.62 5.12 -8.11
C LYS A 29 -18.88 5.30 -9.44
N TYR A 30 -17.96 6.25 -9.53
CA TYR A 30 -17.16 6.48 -10.74
C TYR A 30 -15.95 5.56 -10.77
N VAL A 31 -15.34 5.28 -9.61
CA VAL A 31 -14.29 4.26 -9.50
C VAL A 31 -14.81 2.90 -9.96
N GLU A 32 -15.98 2.48 -9.45
CA GLU A 32 -16.59 1.20 -9.84
C GLU A 32 -16.88 1.11 -11.33
N LYS A 33 -17.38 2.20 -11.94
CA LYS A 33 -17.59 2.28 -13.40
C LYS A 33 -16.28 2.19 -14.17
N MET A 34 -15.26 2.95 -13.77
CA MET A 34 -13.95 2.97 -14.42
C MET A 34 -13.30 1.59 -14.38
N LEU A 35 -13.25 0.97 -13.22
CA LEU A 35 -12.69 -0.37 -13.06
C LEU A 35 -13.58 -1.42 -13.76
N GLY A 36 -14.88 -1.17 -13.92
CA GLY A 36 -15.78 -2.01 -14.70
C GLY A 36 -15.50 -2.07 -16.20
N LEU A 37 -14.67 -1.16 -16.73
CA LEU A 37 -14.27 -1.15 -18.15
C LEU A 37 -13.19 -2.20 -18.48
N PHE A 38 -12.47 -2.70 -17.48
CA PHE A 38 -11.42 -3.68 -17.68
C PHE A 38 -12.00 -5.07 -17.95
N GLU A 39 -11.34 -5.83 -18.83
CA GLU A 39 -11.69 -7.23 -19.05
C GLU A 39 -11.54 -8.04 -17.77
N LYS A 40 -12.55 -8.88 -17.47
CA LYS A 40 -12.59 -9.64 -16.20
C LYS A 40 -11.35 -10.51 -15.95
N LYS A 41 -10.74 -11.04 -17.03
CA LYS A 41 -9.56 -11.91 -16.95
C LYS A 41 -8.33 -11.22 -16.38
N LEU A 42 -8.21 -9.89 -16.55
CA LEU A 42 -7.06 -9.11 -16.07
C LEU A 42 -6.95 -9.11 -14.54
N TRP A 43 -8.08 -9.21 -13.83
CA TRP A 43 -8.10 -9.24 -12.36
C TRP A 43 -7.46 -10.50 -11.78
N ALA A 44 -7.56 -11.62 -12.51
CA ALA A 44 -7.05 -12.93 -12.11
C ALA A 44 -5.68 -13.27 -12.70
N ASP A 45 -5.12 -12.42 -13.59
CA ASP A 45 -3.81 -12.65 -14.19
C ASP A 45 -2.69 -12.21 -13.22
N PRO A 46 -1.82 -13.15 -12.77
CA PRO A 46 -0.70 -12.83 -11.89
C PRO A 46 0.34 -11.90 -12.52
N ASN A 47 0.40 -11.79 -13.84
CA ASN A 47 1.40 -11.00 -14.56
C ASN A 47 0.93 -9.58 -14.90
N THR A 48 -0.37 -9.29 -14.72
CA THR A 48 -0.90 -7.95 -14.99
C THR A 48 -0.44 -6.97 -13.91
N ILE A 49 0.22 -5.89 -14.33
CA ILE A 49 0.65 -4.79 -13.46
C ILE A 49 -0.37 -3.65 -13.52
N PHE A 50 -0.82 -3.19 -12.37
CA PHE A 50 -1.64 -1.99 -12.23
C PHE A 50 -0.78 -0.85 -11.68
N PHE A 51 -0.88 0.32 -12.30
CA PHE A 51 -0.20 1.53 -11.87
C PHE A 51 -1.19 2.66 -11.64
N GLU A 52 -1.11 3.26 -10.46
CA GLU A 52 -1.86 4.45 -10.09
C GLU A 52 -0.89 5.66 -10.04
N PRO A 53 -0.99 6.64 -10.97
CA PRO A 53 -0.05 7.75 -11.08
C PRO A 53 -0.29 8.92 -10.10
N SER A 54 -1.39 8.96 -9.37
CA SER A 54 -1.79 10.04 -8.46
C SER A 54 -2.70 9.49 -7.36
N VAL A 55 -2.12 8.70 -6.45
CA VAL A 55 -2.91 7.75 -5.65
C VAL A 55 -3.87 8.42 -4.68
N GLY A 56 -3.60 9.68 -4.34
CA GLY A 56 -4.35 10.40 -3.34
C GLY A 56 -4.40 9.57 -2.07
N HIS A 57 -5.59 9.43 -1.52
CA HIS A 57 -5.80 8.59 -0.34
C HIS A 57 -6.07 7.11 -0.69
N GLY A 58 -5.82 6.65 -1.92
CA GLY A 58 -6.05 5.26 -2.34
C GLY A 58 -7.47 4.96 -2.85
N ASN A 59 -8.21 5.97 -3.32
CA ASN A 59 -9.60 5.79 -3.78
C ASN A 59 -9.73 4.83 -4.98
N ILE A 60 -8.71 4.71 -5.82
CA ILE A 60 -8.67 3.79 -6.96
C ILE A 60 -7.80 2.56 -6.64
N ALA A 61 -6.64 2.76 -6.02
CA ALA A 61 -5.71 1.68 -5.70
C ALA A 61 -6.31 0.63 -4.74
N VAL A 62 -7.11 1.03 -3.76
CA VAL A 62 -7.74 0.07 -2.81
C VAL A 62 -8.80 -0.80 -3.51
N PRO A 63 -9.74 -0.26 -4.31
CA PRO A 63 -10.63 -1.08 -5.12
C PRO A 63 -9.92 -1.97 -6.15
N ILE A 64 -8.81 -1.52 -6.76
CA ILE A 64 -7.96 -2.38 -7.60
C ILE A 64 -7.45 -3.56 -6.77
N LEU A 65 -6.80 -3.30 -5.62
CA LEU A 65 -6.28 -4.34 -4.74
C LEU A 65 -7.37 -5.34 -4.35
N ALA A 66 -8.55 -4.85 -3.94
CA ALA A 66 -9.68 -5.67 -3.54
C ALA A 66 -10.11 -6.66 -4.64
N ARG A 67 -10.41 -6.13 -5.83
CA ARG A 67 -10.87 -6.95 -6.98
C ARG A 67 -9.83 -7.98 -7.39
N ARG A 68 -8.55 -7.62 -7.30
CA ARG A 68 -7.45 -8.53 -7.61
C ARG A 68 -7.29 -9.62 -6.58
N ILE A 69 -7.34 -9.31 -5.29
CA ILE A 69 -7.25 -10.32 -4.24
C ILE A 69 -8.39 -11.34 -4.43
N ASP A 70 -9.62 -10.89 -4.65
CA ASP A 70 -10.76 -11.80 -4.85
C ASP A 70 -10.56 -12.70 -6.09
N ALA A 71 -10.22 -12.11 -7.24
CA ALA A 71 -10.03 -12.86 -8.48
C ALA A 71 -8.80 -13.79 -8.45
N LEU A 72 -7.71 -13.38 -7.81
CA LEU A 72 -6.51 -14.20 -7.64
C LEU A 72 -6.72 -15.31 -6.61
N THR A 73 -7.53 -15.09 -5.58
CA THR A 73 -7.88 -16.15 -4.62
C THR A 73 -8.60 -17.28 -5.33
N ASP A 74 -9.58 -16.97 -6.18
CA ASP A 74 -10.26 -17.95 -7.03
C ASP A 74 -9.32 -18.65 -8.01
N HIS A 75 -8.37 -17.91 -8.59
CA HIS A 75 -7.36 -18.46 -9.48
C HIS A 75 -6.47 -19.48 -8.75
N PHE A 76 -5.86 -19.09 -7.63
CA PHE A 76 -4.96 -19.96 -6.87
C PHE A 76 -5.69 -21.14 -6.22
N LEU A 77 -6.97 -21.01 -5.87
CA LEU A 77 -7.80 -22.14 -5.47
C LEU A 77 -7.94 -23.18 -6.58
N LYS A 78 -8.13 -22.75 -7.84
CA LYS A 78 -8.22 -23.66 -9.00
C LYS A 78 -6.88 -24.33 -9.32
N GLU A 79 -5.78 -23.60 -9.16
CA GLU A 79 -4.42 -24.11 -9.28
C GLU A 79 -4.00 -25.01 -8.10
N ARG A 80 -4.87 -25.20 -7.11
CA ARG A 80 -4.64 -26.02 -5.90
C ARG A 80 -3.45 -25.56 -5.07
N GLU A 81 -3.22 -24.25 -5.03
CA GLU A 81 -2.24 -23.66 -4.12
C GLU A 81 -2.56 -23.98 -2.66
N ARG A 82 -1.52 -24.16 -1.85
CA ARG A 82 -1.67 -24.53 -0.43
C ARG A 82 -2.26 -23.38 0.40
N GLU A 83 -1.87 -22.15 0.09
CA GLU A 83 -2.28 -20.94 0.83
C GLU A 83 -2.80 -19.88 -0.15
N PRO A 84 -3.93 -20.14 -0.83
CA PRO A 84 -4.38 -19.34 -1.97
C PRO A 84 -4.63 -17.88 -1.62
N VAL A 85 -5.13 -17.61 -0.40
CA VAL A 85 -5.34 -16.24 0.11
C VAL A 85 -4.01 -15.49 0.29
N LEU A 86 -2.97 -16.14 0.81
CA LEU A 86 -1.67 -15.50 1.01
C LEU A 86 -0.97 -15.25 -0.32
N CYS A 87 -1.07 -16.21 -1.26
CA CYS A 87 -0.57 -16.06 -2.62
C CYS A 87 -1.29 -14.91 -3.34
N ALA A 88 -2.63 -14.86 -3.27
CA ALA A 88 -3.44 -13.79 -3.89
C ALA A 88 -3.04 -12.40 -3.39
N ILE A 89 -2.91 -12.21 -2.08
CA ILE A 89 -2.49 -10.93 -1.49
C ILE A 89 -1.06 -10.58 -1.92
N ALA A 90 -0.11 -11.52 -1.85
CA ALA A 90 1.27 -11.27 -2.25
C ALA A 90 1.36 -10.87 -3.72
N THR A 91 0.71 -11.62 -4.61
CA THR A 91 0.66 -11.33 -6.05
C THR A 91 0.00 -9.98 -6.32
N ALA A 92 -1.17 -9.71 -5.73
CA ALA A 92 -1.89 -8.46 -5.94
C ALA A 92 -1.10 -7.24 -5.46
N LEU A 93 -0.38 -7.36 -4.34
CA LEU A 93 0.52 -6.32 -3.86
C LEU A 93 1.71 -6.15 -4.79
N ASN A 94 2.47 -7.21 -5.12
CA ASN A 94 3.69 -7.14 -5.96
C ASN A 94 3.45 -6.53 -7.35
N THR A 95 2.20 -6.59 -7.82
CA THR A 95 1.80 -6.06 -9.13
C THR A 95 0.89 -4.84 -9.03
N LEU A 96 0.86 -4.16 -7.88
CA LEU A 96 0.23 -2.86 -7.69
C LEU A 96 1.29 -1.80 -7.36
N TRP A 97 1.39 -0.81 -8.22
CA TRP A 97 2.30 0.32 -8.07
C TRP A 97 1.50 1.61 -7.96
N ALA A 98 1.99 2.54 -7.15
CA ALA A 98 1.30 3.80 -6.95
C ALA A 98 2.27 4.92 -6.61
N VAL A 99 2.01 6.12 -7.12
CA VAL A 99 2.76 7.32 -6.75
C VAL A 99 1.83 8.48 -6.45
N ASP A 100 2.30 9.40 -5.62
CA ASP A 100 1.67 10.69 -5.36
C ASP A 100 2.74 11.64 -4.86
N ILE A 101 2.65 12.90 -5.25
CA ILE A 101 3.62 13.93 -4.88
C ILE A 101 3.48 14.36 -3.41
N CYS A 102 2.33 14.08 -2.79
CA CYS A 102 2.02 14.45 -1.42
C CYS A 102 2.33 13.28 -0.45
N PRO A 103 3.26 13.46 0.49
CA PRO A 103 3.60 12.39 1.45
C PRO A 103 2.43 11.99 2.37
N LEU A 104 1.51 12.93 2.62
CA LEU A 104 0.31 12.63 3.41
C LEU A 104 -0.65 11.71 2.63
N ASN A 105 -0.80 11.91 1.33
CA ASN A 105 -1.59 11.04 0.45
C ASN A 105 -1.00 9.62 0.47
N ILE A 106 0.33 9.51 0.31
CA ILE A 106 1.05 8.23 0.42
C ILE A 106 0.80 7.53 1.75
N SER A 107 0.89 8.25 2.87
CA SER A 107 0.63 7.68 4.19
C SER A 107 -0.79 7.11 4.30
N TYR A 108 -1.81 7.87 3.85
CA TYR A 108 -3.20 7.43 3.87
C TYR A 108 -3.49 6.28 2.90
N ALA A 109 -2.91 6.30 1.71
CA ALA A 109 -3.02 5.22 0.73
C ALA A 109 -2.42 3.93 1.30
N ARG A 110 -1.19 3.98 1.83
CA ARG A 110 -0.54 2.82 2.48
C ARG A 110 -1.37 2.30 3.65
N HIS A 111 -1.92 3.19 4.48
CA HIS A 111 -2.79 2.81 5.59
C HIS A 111 -4.02 2.02 5.11
N ARG A 112 -4.76 2.56 4.13
CA ARG A 112 -5.99 1.92 3.62
C ARG A 112 -5.70 0.62 2.85
N LEU A 113 -4.61 0.56 2.10
CA LEU A 113 -4.16 -0.68 1.44
C LEU A 113 -3.82 -1.75 2.49
N PHE A 114 -3.06 -1.38 3.52
CA PHE A 114 -2.71 -2.29 4.60
C PHE A 114 -3.93 -2.73 5.42
N GLU A 115 -4.85 -1.82 5.74
CA GLU A 115 -6.11 -2.13 6.41
C GLU A 115 -6.93 -3.15 5.61
N HIS A 116 -7.00 -2.96 4.29
CA HIS A 116 -7.68 -3.89 3.41
C HIS A 116 -7.05 -5.29 3.47
N VAL A 117 -5.72 -5.38 3.41
CA VAL A 117 -4.98 -6.65 3.52
C VAL A 117 -5.27 -7.34 4.86
N ILE A 118 -5.13 -6.63 5.97
CA ILE A 118 -5.37 -7.18 7.31
C ILE A 118 -6.82 -7.65 7.46
N ARG A 119 -7.79 -6.86 7.00
CA ARG A 119 -9.20 -7.24 7.01
C ARG A 119 -9.45 -8.50 6.19
N HIS A 120 -8.86 -8.62 5.00
CA HIS A 120 -9.01 -9.79 4.15
C HIS A 120 -8.41 -11.05 4.79
N LEU A 121 -7.21 -10.95 5.38
CA LEU A 121 -6.59 -12.05 6.13
C LEU A 121 -7.46 -12.51 7.30
N VAL A 122 -7.97 -11.58 8.12
CA VAL A 122 -8.83 -11.90 9.28
C VAL A 122 -10.15 -12.53 8.85
N THR A 123 -10.79 -11.98 7.81
CA THR A 123 -12.08 -12.49 7.29
C THR A 123 -11.95 -13.93 6.78
N ASN A 124 -10.77 -14.28 6.25
CA ASN A 124 -10.45 -15.64 5.80
C ASN A 124 -9.83 -16.52 6.91
N GLY A 125 -9.94 -16.14 8.18
CA GLY A 125 -9.53 -16.96 9.32
C GLY A 125 -8.01 -17.10 9.51
N VAL A 126 -7.19 -16.27 8.87
CA VAL A 126 -5.73 -16.33 8.99
C VAL A 126 -5.29 -15.86 10.38
N GLN A 127 -4.50 -16.69 11.07
CA GLN A 127 -3.96 -16.35 12.39
C GLN A 127 -2.75 -15.42 12.29
N LEU A 128 -2.95 -14.15 12.65
CA LEU A 128 -1.94 -13.09 12.50
C LEU A 128 -0.75 -13.16 13.48
N ARG A 129 -0.82 -13.98 14.53
CA ARG A 129 0.18 -14.00 15.62
C ARG A 129 1.33 -15.00 15.43
N THR A 130 1.27 -15.88 14.44
CA THR A 130 2.33 -16.89 14.23
C THR A 130 3.64 -16.25 13.76
N THR A 131 4.77 -16.93 13.98
CA THR A 131 6.08 -16.48 13.49
C THR A 131 6.10 -16.36 11.96
N LYS A 132 5.55 -17.35 11.26
CA LYS A 132 5.39 -17.32 9.79
C LYS A 132 4.62 -16.08 9.34
N MET A 133 3.56 -15.72 10.05
CA MET A 133 2.77 -14.55 9.69
C MET A 133 3.46 -13.22 10.04
N SER A 134 4.35 -13.21 11.04
CA SER A 134 5.19 -12.04 11.31
C SER A 134 6.13 -11.75 10.14
N ASP A 135 6.73 -12.80 9.57
CA ASP A 135 7.59 -12.70 8.39
C ASP A 135 6.80 -12.22 7.16
N TYR A 136 5.64 -12.85 6.89
CA TYR A 136 4.73 -12.43 5.82
C TYR A 136 4.30 -10.97 5.94
N LEU A 137 3.88 -10.53 7.12
CA LEU A 137 3.50 -9.14 7.38
C LEU A 137 4.67 -8.17 7.23
N THR A 138 5.90 -8.61 7.52
CA THR A 138 7.11 -7.83 7.26
C THR A 138 7.23 -7.56 5.75
N HIS A 139 7.10 -8.59 4.92
CA HIS A 139 7.12 -8.42 3.46
C HIS A 139 5.97 -7.54 2.96
N VAL A 140 4.75 -7.68 3.48
CA VAL A 140 3.61 -6.81 3.12
C VAL A 140 3.95 -5.33 3.40
N ILE A 141 4.46 -5.03 4.60
CA ILE A 141 4.85 -3.66 4.97
C ILE A 141 5.94 -3.13 4.04
N CYS A 142 6.97 -3.93 3.78
CA CYS A 142 8.05 -3.53 2.88
C CYS A 142 7.55 -3.30 1.45
N THR A 143 6.64 -4.14 0.94
CA THR A 143 6.06 -4.00 -0.40
C THR A 143 5.31 -2.68 -0.53
N LEU A 144 4.50 -2.32 0.46
CA LEU A 144 3.77 -1.04 0.47
C LEU A 144 4.72 0.16 0.55
N VAL A 145 5.83 0.07 1.29
CA VAL A 145 6.85 1.13 1.32
C VAL A 145 7.60 1.21 -0.02
N TRP A 146 7.91 0.07 -0.63
CA TRP A 146 8.66 -0.03 -1.87
C TRP A 146 7.88 0.48 -3.09
N GLN A 147 6.60 0.11 -3.22
CA GLN A 147 5.82 0.31 -4.46
C GLN A 147 4.83 1.46 -4.42
N VAL A 148 4.45 1.94 -3.23
CA VAL A 148 3.58 3.11 -3.05
C VAL A 148 4.47 4.27 -2.63
N GLN A 149 4.93 5.08 -3.57
CA GLN A 149 6.06 6.01 -3.36
C GLN A 149 5.64 7.47 -3.43
N GLU A 150 6.29 8.31 -2.61
CA GLU A 150 6.23 9.75 -2.80
C GLU A 150 7.01 10.12 -4.06
N ASN A 151 6.29 10.46 -5.13
CA ASN A 151 6.86 10.72 -6.44
C ASN A 151 5.94 11.52 -7.35
N GLU A 152 6.52 12.18 -8.34
CA GLU A 152 5.77 12.85 -9.40
C GLU A 152 5.62 11.93 -10.62
N ALA A 153 4.40 11.81 -11.12
CA ALA A 153 4.03 10.80 -12.10
C ALA A 153 4.78 10.91 -13.43
N LEU A 154 4.81 12.09 -14.04
CA LEU A 154 5.29 12.28 -15.40
C LEU A 154 6.79 11.99 -15.50
N SER A 155 7.57 12.52 -14.57
CA SER A 155 9.00 12.23 -14.47
C SER A 155 9.26 10.78 -14.10
N SER A 156 8.50 10.20 -13.17
CA SER A 156 8.71 8.80 -12.74
C SER A 156 8.49 7.75 -13.83
N LEU A 157 7.67 8.06 -14.84
CA LEU A 157 7.41 7.24 -16.01
C LEU A 157 8.35 7.54 -17.19
N SER A 158 9.28 8.48 -17.02
CA SER A 158 10.18 8.94 -18.08
C SER A 158 11.58 8.36 -17.95
N THR A 159 12.34 8.41 -19.05
CA THR A 159 13.79 8.16 -18.98
C THR A 159 14.52 9.42 -18.52
N SER A 160 15.73 9.26 -17.98
CA SER A 160 16.50 10.36 -17.38
C SER A 160 16.71 11.57 -18.30
N GLY A 161 16.81 11.36 -19.62
CA GLY A 161 16.96 12.45 -20.58
C GLY A 161 15.69 13.29 -20.77
N PHE A 162 14.51 12.69 -20.59
CA PHE A 162 13.21 13.37 -20.80
C PHE A 162 12.52 13.77 -19.49
N ALA A 163 12.94 13.22 -18.35
CA ALA A 163 12.31 13.47 -17.06
C ALA A 163 12.17 14.96 -16.72
N PRO A 164 13.19 15.84 -16.91
CA PRO A 164 13.04 17.27 -16.64
C PRO A 164 11.98 17.93 -17.52
N ALA A 165 11.94 17.59 -18.81
CA ALA A 165 10.96 18.14 -19.74
C ALA A 165 9.52 17.67 -19.41
N GLN A 166 9.37 16.42 -18.97
CA GLN A 166 8.07 15.85 -18.61
C GLN A 166 7.55 16.44 -17.30
N ALA A 167 8.40 16.55 -16.28
CA ALA A 167 8.05 17.19 -15.01
C ALA A 167 7.63 18.65 -15.20
N SER A 168 8.31 19.37 -16.10
CA SER A 168 8.07 20.79 -16.38
C SER A 168 6.73 21.10 -17.07
N LYS A 169 5.96 20.08 -17.46
CA LYS A 169 4.58 20.26 -17.95
C LYS A 169 3.64 20.77 -16.86
N THR A 170 4.02 20.65 -15.60
CA THR A 170 3.30 21.22 -14.46
C THR A 170 4.26 21.99 -13.56
N ARG A 171 3.74 23.01 -12.87
CA ARG A 171 4.55 23.76 -11.89
C ARG A 171 5.06 22.86 -10.76
N LEU A 172 4.18 22.00 -10.23
CA LEU A 172 4.52 21.07 -9.15
C LEU A 172 5.58 20.05 -9.58
N GLY A 173 5.52 19.55 -10.81
CA GLY A 173 6.53 18.62 -11.32
C GLY A 173 7.89 19.29 -11.54
N ALA A 174 7.92 20.52 -12.05
CA ALA A 174 9.15 21.30 -12.13
C ALA A 174 9.81 21.49 -10.76
N GLU A 175 9.02 21.86 -9.73
CA GLU A 175 9.48 22.01 -8.35
C GLU A 175 9.94 20.67 -7.75
N TRP A 176 9.21 19.58 -8.01
CA TRP A 176 9.55 18.24 -7.51
C TRP A 176 10.90 17.77 -8.00
N ILE A 177 11.13 17.79 -9.33
CA ILE A 177 12.37 17.26 -9.89
C ILE A 177 13.58 18.12 -9.50
N ALA A 178 13.39 19.43 -9.30
CA ALA A 178 14.43 20.32 -8.80
C ALA A 178 14.87 19.96 -7.36
N ASN A 179 13.92 19.58 -6.50
CA ASN A 179 14.19 19.28 -5.09
C ASN A 179 14.59 17.82 -4.84
N HIS A 180 14.10 16.88 -5.63
CA HIS A 180 14.22 15.44 -5.37
C HIS A 180 15.01 14.68 -6.44
N GLY A 181 15.30 15.32 -7.58
CA GLY A 181 15.88 14.66 -8.74
C GLY A 181 14.90 13.71 -9.44
N HIS A 182 15.39 13.03 -10.48
CA HIS A 182 14.63 12.01 -11.20
C HIS A 182 14.62 10.68 -10.43
N LYS A 183 13.43 10.18 -10.11
CA LYS A 183 13.21 8.88 -9.44
C LYS A 183 12.32 8.00 -10.32
N PRO A 184 12.86 7.22 -11.25
CA PRO A 184 12.04 6.39 -12.13
C PRO A 184 11.40 5.23 -11.35
N VAL A 185 10.16 4.88 -11.69
CA VAL A 185 9.51 3.65 -11.21
C VAL A 185 10.07 2.47 -12.01
N ASN A 186 10.57 1.46 -11.31
CA ASN A 186 11.08 0.23 -11.93
C ASN A 186 10.09 -0.92 -11.72
N PHE A 187 9.12 -1.03 -12.62
CA PHE A 187 8.10 -2.09 -12.59
C PHE A 187 8.68 -3.52 -12.68
N ALA A 188 9.93 -3.68 -13.14
CA ALA A 188 10.59 -4.97 -13.24
C ALA A 188 11.33 -5.39 -11.95
N ASN A 189 11.43 -4.49 -10.96
CA ASN A 189 12.10 -4.76 -9.69
C ASN A 189 11.19 -4.43 -8.52
N ASP A 190 10.16 -5.27 -8.35
CA ASP A 190 9.31 -5.25 -7.16
C ASP A 190 10.09 -5.64 -5.90
N TRP A 191 9.45 -5.49 -4.74
CA TRP A 191 10.08 -5.78 -3.45
C TRP A 191 10.54 -7.23 -3.32
N CYS A 192 9.73 -8.19 -3.77
CA CYS A 192 10.06 -9.61 -3.67
C CYS A 192 11.26 -9.96 -4.55
N GLN A 193 11.34 -9.43 -5.78
CA GLN A 193 12.47 -9.59 -6.67
C GLN A 193 13.75 -9.00 -6.07
N TYR A 194 13.67 -7.79 -5.51
CA TYR A 194 14.80 -7.15 -4.85
C TYR A 194 15.28 -7.94 -3.61
N PHE A 195 14.35 -8.39 -2.78
CA PHE A 195 14.66 -9.17 -1.58
C PHE A 195 15.33 -10.50 -1.94
N GLN A 196 14.79 -11.24 -2.91
CA GLN A 196 15.36 -12.52 -3.37
C GLN A 196 16.76 -12.35 -3.96
N ASN A 197 17.01 -11.27 -4.70
CA ASN A 197 18.34 -10.99 -5.23
C ASN A 197 19.34 -10.68 -4.10
N SER A 198 18.93 -9.90 -3.11
CA SER A 198 19.76 -9.60 -1.93
C SER A 198 20.09 -10.87 -1.14
N ASP A 199 19.13 -11.78 -0.98
CA ASP A 199 19.31 -13.04 -0.27
C ASP A 199 20.32 -13.98 -0.98
N ARG A 200 20.31 -14.02 -2.32
CA ARG A 200 21.34 -14.74 -3.11
C ARG A 200 22.75 -14.18 -2.88
N GLU A 201 22.85 -12.88 -2.61
CA GLU A 201 24.09 -12.20 -2.24
C GLU A 201 24.41 -12.33 -0.73
N LYS A 202 23.64 -13.12 0.01
CA LYS A 202 23.74 -13.33 1.47
C LYS A 202 23.58 -12.03 2.27
N ALA A 203 22.80 -11.08 1.74
CA ALA A 203 22.49 -9.82 2.38
C ALA A 203 20.99 -9.75 2.73
N VAL A 204 20.68 -9.25 3.92
CA VAL A 204 19.29 -8.96 4.32
C VAL A 204 19.03 -7.47 4.11
N PRO A 205 18.02 -7.09 3.31
CA PRO A 205 17.69 -5.69 3.11
C PRO A 205 17.44 -4.94 4.41
N ILE A 206 17.94 -3.69 4.48
CA ILE A 206 17.76 -2.85 5.66
C ILE A 206 16.28 -2.54 5.92
N LEU A 207 15.48 -2.38 4.85
CA LEU A 207 14.04 -2.16 4.94
C LEU A 207 13.33 -3.33 5.63
N PHE A 208 13.70 -4.57 5.27
CA PHE A 208 13.17 -5.78 5.90
C PHE A 208 13.56 -5.84 7.38
N THR A 209 14.84 -5.63 7.66
CA THR A 209 15.36 -5.65 9.04
C THR A 209 14.65 -4.62 9.92
N ARG A 210 14.42 -3.41 9.39
CA ARG A 210 13.70 -2.34 10.10
C ARG A 210 12.22 -2.68 10.29
N ALA A 211 11.52 -3.17 9.28
CA ALA A 211 10.11 -3.57 9.37
C ALA A 211 9.91 -4.73 10.36
N ASN A 212 10.81 -5.72 10.37
CA ASN A 212 10.74 -6.84 11.33
C ASN A 212 10.96 -6.35 12.77
N ARG A 213 11.92 -5.43 12.99
CA ARG A 213 12.14 -4.79 14.29
C ARG A 213 10.93 -3.96 14.74
N PHE A 214 10.30 -3.24 13.82
CA PHE A 214 9.06 -2.50 14.08
C PHE A 214 7.95 -3.44 14.57
N LEU A 215 7.66 -4.52 13.83
CA LEU A 215 6.65 -5.51 14.20
C LEU A 215 6.94 -6.17 15.54
N SER A 216 8.19 -6.56 15.77
CA SER A 216 8.62 -7.20 17.02
C SER A 216 8.43 -6.28 18.22
N LYS A 217 8.81 -5.00 18.09
CA LYS A 217 8.59 -4.01 19.16
C LYS A 217 7.12 -3.74 19.41
N LEU A 218 6.33 -3.59 18.35
CA LEU A 218 4.90 -3.31 18.48
C LEU A 218 4.16 -4.40 19.25
N ARG A 219 4.54 -5.67 19.05
CA ARG A 219 3.97 -6.82 19.78
C ARG A 219 4.30 -6.85 21.27
N ASN A 220 5.50 -6.39 21.65
CA ASN A 220 6.03 -6.60 23.00
C ASN A 220 5.95 -5.35 23.88
N GLU A 221 6.15 -4.17 23.30
CA GLU A 221 6.43 -2.93 24.04
C GLU A 221 5.57 -1.73 23.58
N GLY A 222 4.75 -1.89 22.53
CA GLY A 222 4.08 -0.78 21.85
C GLY A 222 5.04 0.03 20.95
N ALA A 223 4.49 0.96 20.17
CA ALA A 223 5.28 1.73 19.21
C ALA A 223 6.19 2.76 19.91
N LYS A 224 7.39 2.94 19.35
CA LYS A 224 8.39 3.94 19.79
C LYS A 224 8.86 4.74 18.58
N LYS A 225 9.45 5.93 18.83
CA LYS A 225 10.09 6.77 17.81
C LYS A 225 11.10 5.99 16.95
N GLY A 226 11.29 6.39 15.68
CA GLY A 226 12.30 5.84 14.77
C GLY A 226 11.82 4.80 13.77
N PHE A 227 10.49 4.68 13.56
CA PHE A 227 9.83 3.81 12.58
C PHE A 227 8.75 4.55 11.79
N GLU A 228 8.99 5.84 11.53
CA GLU A 228 8.03 6.76 10.92
C GLU A 228 7.52 6.25 9.56
N GLU A 229 8.37 5.53 8.81
CA GLU A 229 8.01 4.94 7.52
C GLU A 229 6.95 3.82 7.62
N PHE A 230 6.74 3.25 8.81
CA PHE A 230 5.79 2.15 9.06
C PHE A 230 4.58 2.58 9.90
N HIS A 231 4.47 3.86 10.29
CA HIS A 231 3.36 4.36 11.11
C HIS A 231 1.98 4.13 10.47
N PHE A 232 1.91 4.02 9.14
CA PHE A 232 0.66 3.68 8.44
C PHE A 232 0.07 2.32 8.89
N ALA A 233 0.88 1.38 9.35
CA ALA A 233 0.45 0.05 9.78
C ALA A 233 0.17 -0.04 11.29
N GLN A 234 0.65 0.92 12.07
CA GLN A 234 0.74 0.83 13.52
C GLN A 234 -0.63 0.63 14.19
N SER A 235 -1.58 1.55 13.97
CA SER A 235 -2.87 1.53 14.65
C SER A 235 -3.72 0.31 14.29
N ILE A 236 -3.52 -0.24 13.08
CA ILE A 236 -4.19 -1.48 12.63
C ILE A 236 -3.62 -2.68 13.37
N LEU A 237 -2.30 -2.77 13.46
CA LEU A 237 -1.61 -3.86 14.15
C LEU A 237 -1.81 -3.82 15.66
N GLU A 238 -1.84 -2.64 16.29
CA GLU A 238 -2.18 -2.48 17.71
C GLU A 238 -3.55 -3.08 17.99
N LYS A 239 -4.58 -2.76 17.19
CA LYS A 239 -5.92 -3.36 17.33
C LYS A 239 -5.90 -4.88 17.20
N VAL A 240 -5.15 -5.42 16.24
CA VAL A 240 -4.98 -6.88 16.06
C VAL A 240 -4.26 -7.52 17.26
N PHE A 241 -3.27 -6.80 17.83
CA PHE A 241 -2.43 -7.28 18.93
C PHE A 241 -3.04 -7.06 20.33
N ASP A 242 -3.96 -6.12 20.50
CA ASP A 242 -4.66 -5.86 21.76
C ASP A 242 -6.02 -6.58 21.86
N GLY A 243 -6.80 -6.67 20.78
CA GLY A 243 -8.13 -7.31 20.74
C GLY A 243 -8.18 -8.83 21.00
N SER A 244 -7.09 -9.41 21.53
CA SER A 244 -7.04 -10.77 22.07
C SER A 244 -6.80 -10.84 23.58
N LYS A 245 -6.45 -9.73 24.26
CA LYS A 245 -6.39 -9.71 25.72
C LYS A 245 -7.78 -9.93 26.31
N ASP A 246 -8.81 -9.33 25.70
CA ASP A 246 -10.21 -9.49 26.12
C ASP A 246 -10.78 -10.90 25.88
N ARG A 247 -10.28 -11.62 24.86
CA ARG A 247 -10.73 -13.01 24.59
C ARG A 247 -10.16 -14.05 25.56
N LYS A 248 -9.12 -13.72 26.33
CA LYS A 248 -8.60 -14.59 27.40
C LYS A 248 -9.22 -14.31 28.78
N ALA A 249 -9.95 -13.21 28.94
CA ALA A 249 -10.62 -12.84 30.19
C ALA A 249 -12.06 -13.37 30.32
N GLY A 250 -12.61 -14.00 29.27
CA GLY A 250 -14.00 -14.50 29.23
C GLY A 250 -14.18 -16.01 29.44
N VAL A 251 -13.15 -16.72 29.91
CA VAL A 251 -13.25 -18.13 30.31
C VAL A 251 -12.59 -18.28 31.68
N ALA A 252 -13.35 -17.96 32.72
CA ALA A 252 -13.13 -18.37 34.09
C ALA A 252 -14.50 -18.69 34.70
#